data_AF-A0A3P8CJZ4-F1
#
_entry.id   AF-A0A3P8CJZ4-F1
#
_cell.length_a   1.000
_cell.length_b   1.000
_cell.length_c   1.000
_cell.angle_alpha   90.00
_cell.angle_beta   90.00
_cell.angle_gamma   90.00
#
_symmetry.space_group_name_H-M   'P 1'
#
loop_
_entity.id
_entity.type
_entity.pdbx_description
1 polymer ?
#
loop_
_entity_poly.entity_id
_entity_poly.type
_entity_poly.pdbx_seq_one_letter_code
_entity_poly.pdbx_strand_id
1 'polypeptide(L)' 'MCGTPEYLAPEIIQSKGYTKAVDWWATGVLIYEMVAGHPPFFADEPIEIYERIVIGKVS' A
#
# COMPACT_ATOMS: atom_id res chain seq x y z
N MET A 1 -14.23 -5.58 2.68
CA MET A 1 -13.21 -4.86 1.89
C MET A 1 -12.44 -5.94 1.14
N CYS A 2 -12.44 -5.96 -0.19
CA CYS A 2 -11.69 -6.95 -0.97
C CYS A 2 -10.47 -6.27 -1.62
N GLY A 3 -9.36 -7.00 -1.67
CA GLY A 3 -8.03 -6.49 -2.04
C GLY A 3 -6.98 -7.00 -1.05
N THR A 4 -5.75 -7.18 -1.51
CA THR A 4 -4.62 -7.48 -0.62
C THR A 4 -4.22 -6.17 0.07
N PRO A 5 -4.19 -6.09 1.42
CA PRO A 5 -4.00 -4.83 2.17
C PRO A 5 -2.78 -4.02 1.75
N GLU A 6 -1.74 -4.72 1.32
CA GLU A 6 -0.39 -4.22 1.00
C GLU A 6 -0.36 -3.31 -0.24
N TYR A 7 -1.34 -3.43 -1.14
CA TYR A 7 -1.39 -2.66 -2.39
C TYR A 7 -2.36 -1.48 -2.33
N LEU A 8 -3.02 -1.26 -1.19
CA LEU A 8 -3.98 -0.17 -1.05
C LEU A 8 -3.24 1.18 -0.95
N ALA A 9 -3.68 2.13 -1.77
CA ALA A 9 -3.17 3.49 -1.73
C ALA A 9 -3.69 4.25 -0.49
N PRO A 10 -2.92 5.17 0.10
CA PRO A 10 -3.31 5.90 1.31
C PRO A 10 -4.62 6.69 1.16
N GLU A 11 -4.94 7.17 -0.04
CA GLU A 11 -6.20 7.86 -0.35
C GLU A 11 -7.42 6.94 -0.32
N ILE A 12 -7.26 5.65 -0.65
CA ILE A 12 -8.32 4.64 -0.52
C ILE A 12 -8.59 4.39 0.95
N ILE A 13 -7.54 4.23 1.76
CA ILE A 13 -7.65 3.99 3.21
C ILE A 13 -8.34 5.19 3.88
N GLN A 14 -7.97 6.41 3.51
CA GLN A 14 -8.55 7.64 4.08
C GLN A 14 -9.93 8.00 3.50
N SER A 15 -10.49 7.20 2.59
CA SER A 15 -11.77 7.47 1.92
C SER A 15 -11.86 8.87 1.28
N LYS A 16 -10.73 9.43 0.81
CA LYS A 16 -10.63 10.79 0.25
C LYS A 16 -11.11 10.89 -1.20
N GLY A 17 -11.69 9.82 -1.74
CA GLY A 17 -11.96 9.65 -3.16
C GLY A 17 -10.73 9.07 -3.86
N TYR A 18 -10.95 8.13 -4.76
CA TYR A 18 -9.90 7.49 -5.55
C TYR A 18 -9.93 8.02 -6.98
N THR A 19 -8.75 8.15 -7.57
CA THR A 19 -8.58 8.44 -9.00
C THR A 19 -7.68 7.37 -9.60
N LYS A 20 -7.36 7.45 -10.90
CA LYS A 20 -6.39 6.55 -11.55
C LYS A 20 -4.97 6.59 -10.94
N ALA A 21 -4.71 7.49 -9.99
CA ALA A 21 -3.45 7.54 -9.24
C ALA A 21 -3.18 6.27 -8.40
N VAL A 22 -4.24 5.58 -7.97
CA VAL A 22 -4.13 4.35 -7.15
C VAL A 22 -3.45 3.21 -7.92
N ASP A 23 -3.61 3.17 -9.24
CA ASP A 23 -2.95 2.19 -10.10
C ASP A 23 -1.43 2.40 -10.15
N TRP A 24 -0.99 3.67 -10.11
CA TRP A 24 0.44 4.01 -10.04
C TRP A 24 1.05 3.67 -8.69
N TRP A 25 0.29 3.84 -7.60
CA TRP A 25 0.70 3.36 -6.28
C TRP A 25 0.93 1.86 -6.27
N ALA A 26 -0.07 1.08 -6.70
CA ALA A 26 0.04 -0.39 -6.75
C ALA A 26 1.17 -0.85 -7.66
N THR A 27 1.40 -0.15 -8.79
CA THR A 27 2.55 -0.41 -9.68
C THR A 27 3.87 -0.17 -8.96
N GLY A 28 4.00 0.91 -8.18
CA GLY A 28 5.20 1.19 -7.38
C GLY A 28 5.47 0.13 -6.31
N VAL A 29 4.43 -0.30 -5.60
CA VAL A 29 4.51 -1.41 -4.62
C VAL A 29 4.99 -2.69 -5.28
N LEU A 30 4.43 -3.04 -6.45
CA LEU A 30 4.83 -4.23 -7.22
C LEU A 30 6.28 -4.15 -7.68
N ILE A 31 6.73 -2.99 -8.19
CA ILE A 31 8.13 -2.80 -8.61
C ILE A 31 9.07 -2.96 -7.42
N TYR A 32 8.71 -2.41 -6.26
CA TYR A 32 9.50 -2.58 -5.04
C TYR A 32 9.62 -4.05 -4.67
N GLU A 33 8.50 -4.77 -4.65
CA GLU A 33 8.47 -6.20 -4.30
C GLU A 33 9.31 -7.05 -5.25
N MET A 34 9.26 -6.78 -6.57
CA MET A 34 10.10 -7.47 -7.56
C MET A 34 11.60 -7.25 -7.33
N VAL A 35 12.00 -6.10 -6.79
CA VAL A 35 13.42 -5.74 -6.58
C VAL A 35 13.91 -6.17 -5.19
N ALA A 36 13.12 -5.93 -4.14
CA ALA A 36 13.49 -6.21 -2.76
C ALA A 36 13.20 -7.66 -2.34
N GLY A 37 12.30 -8.35 -3.06
CA GLY A 37 11.83 -9.70 -2.71
C GLY A 37 10.79 -9.73 -1.58
N HIS A 38 10.34 -8.56 -1.11
CA HIS A 38 9.28 -8.40 -0.11
C HIS A 38 8.51 -7.08 -0.35
N PRO A 39 7.25 -6.98 0.09
CA PRO A 39 6.50 -5.74 -0.05
C PRO A 39 7.08 -4.61 0.83
N PRO A 40 6.94 -3.33 0.40
CA PRO A 40 7.44 -2.17 1.14
C PRO A 40 6.72 -1.96 2.48
N PHE A 41 5.45 -2.35 2.56
CA PHE A 41 4.59 -2.25 3.72
C PHE A 41 4.07 -3.64 4.09
N PHE A 42 4.64 -4.23 5.15
CA PHE A 42 4.27 -5.55 5.67
C PHE A 42 4.11 -5.48 7.19
N ALA A 43 3.10 -6.16 7.72
CA ALA A 43 2.87 -6.36 9.15
C ALA A 43 1.94 -7.56 9.38
N ASP A 44 1.91 -8.06 10.62
CA ASP A 44 1.07 -9.20 10.98
C ASP A 44 -0.43 -8.83 11.00
N GLU A 45 -0.73 -7.60 11.43
CA GLU A 45 -2.10 -7.08 11.51
C GLU A 45 -2.38 -6.10 10.35
N PRO A 46 -3.52 -6.22 9.64
CA PRO A 46 -3.88 -5.32 8.54
C PRO A 46 -3.90 -3.84 8.93
N ILE A 47 -4.23 -3.55 10.18
CA ILE A 47 -4.30 -2.17 10.66
C ILE A 47 -2.90 -1.52 10.72
N GLU A 48 -1.88 -2.28 11.08
CA GLU A 48 -0.49 -1.80 11.09
C GLU A 48 0.02 -1.55 9.66
N ILE A 49 -0.41 -2.37 8.69
CA ILE A 49 -0.11 -2.14 7.27
C ILE A 49 -0.70 -0.79 6.84
N TYR A 50 -1.95 -0.49 7.20
CA TYR A 50 -2.59 0.78 6.87
C TYR A 50 -1.89 1.98 7.51
N GLU A 51 -1.49 1.86 8.77
CA GLU A 51 -0.73 2.92 9.44
C GLU A 51 0.60 3.18 8.74
N ARG A 52 1.34 2.13 8.38
CA ARG A 52 2.61 2.25 7.64
C ARG A 52 2.42 2.90 6.26
N ILE A 53 1.37 2.52 5.54
CA ILE A 53 1.02 3.11 4.24
C ILE A 53 0.72 4.61 4.39
N VAL A 54 -0.05 5.01 5.42
CA VAL A 54 -0.41 6.42 5.66
C VAL A 54 0.79 7.24 6.13
N ILE A 55 1.70 6.66 6.92
CA ILE A 55 2.96 7.30 7.33
C ILE A 55 3.90 7.47 6.14
N GLY A 56 3.87 6.55 5.16
CA GLY A 56 4.70 6.59 3.96
C GLY A 56 6.17 6.26 4.20
N LYS A 57 6.50 5.58 5.30
CA LYS A 57 7.87 5.16 5.61
C LYS A 57 8.11 3.75 5.09
N VAL A 58 8.95 3.64 4.06
CA VAL A 58 9.36 2.36 3.46
C VAL A 58 10.42 1.71 4.35
N SER A 59 10.34 0.38 4.48
CA SER A 59 11.18 -0.46 5.35
C SER A 59 12.51 -0.83 4.70
#